data_AF-A0A843AMB1-F1
#
_entry.id   AF-A0A843AMB1-F1
#
_cell.length_a   1.000
_cell.length_b   1.000
_cell.length_c   1.000
_cell.angle_alpha   90.00
_cell.angle_beta   90.00
_cell.angle_gamma   90.00
#
_symmetry.space_group_name_H-M   'P 1'
#
loop_
_entity.id
_entity.type
_entity.pdbx_description
1 polymer ?
#
loop_
_entity_poly.entity_id
_entity_poly.type
_entity_poly.pdbx_seq_one_letter_code
_entity_poly.pdbx_strand_id
1 'polypeptide(L)'
;MNEDSILKSLPAKVSEIFNSAGVIKTEMIDGDPHIFTTHGAETEEIGRKLNKIGYIYRWYYDFVNEEESLLIGWTKIRKLI
;
A
#
# COMPACT_ATOMS: atom_id res chain seq x y z
N MET A 1 3.26 19.34 0.68
CA MET A 1 4.13 18.28 0.11
C MET A 1 3.18 17.24 -0.45
N ASN A 2 3.13 17.09 -1.79
CA ASN A 2 2.04 16.39 -2.49
C ASN A 2 2.09 14.87 -2.26
N GLU A 3 0.92 14.27 -2.04
CA GLU A 3 0.66 12.82 -1.86
C GLU A 3 1.22 11.94 -3.00
N ASP A 4 1.62 12.57 -4.11
CA ASP A 4 2.26 11.95 -5.26
C ASP A 4 3.74 11.57 -5.06
N SER A 5 4.44 12.11 -4.05
CA SER A 5 5.90 11.92 -3.96
C SER A 5 6.32 10.55 -3.44
N ILE A 6 5.48 9.91 -2.62
CA ILE A 6 5.84 8.66 -1.93
C ILE A 6 5.79 7.48 -2.89
N LEU A 7 4.71 7.33 -3.69
CA LEU A 7 4.64 6.28 -4.72
C LEU A 7 5.76 6.45 -5.76
N LYS A 8 6.07 7.69 -6.15
CA LYS A 8 7.16 8.00 -7.08
C LYS A 8 8.55 7.68 -6.52
N SER A 9 8.71 7.61 -5.20
CA SER A 9 9.96 7.18 -4.55
C SER A 9 10.16 5.66 -4.60
N LEU A 10 9.09 4.89 -4.81
CA LEU A 10 9.17 3.45 -4.94
C LEU A 10 9.67 3.06 -6.33
N PRO A 11 10.28 1.87 -6.47
CA PRO A 11 10.60 1.31 -7.78
C PRO A 11 9.37 1.31 -8.70
N ALA A 12 9.54 1.64 -9.99
CA ALA A 12 8.42 1.82 -10.92
C ALA A 12 7.42 0.65 -10.94
N LYS A 13 7.93 -0.60 -10.95
CA LYS A 13 7.09 -1.82 -10.89
C LYS A 13 6.27 -1.95 -9.60
N VAL A 14 6.76 -1.40 -8.48
CA VAL A 14 6.03 -1.37 -7.21
C VAL A 14 4.96 -0.29 -7.27
N SER A 15 5.32 0.93 -7.69
CA SER A 15 4.37 2.04 -7.83
C SER A 15 3.19 1.71 -8.75
N GLU A 16 3.44 1.01 -9.86
CA GLU A 16 2.40 0.62 -10.82
C GLU A 16 1.34 -0.32 -10.20
N ILE A 17 1.76 -1.21 -9.30
CA ILE A 17 0.84 -2.12 -8.58
C ILE A 17 -0.12 -1.32 -7.70
N PHE A 18 0.35 -0.25 -7.07
CA PHE A 18 -0.48 0.61 -6.21
C PHE A 18 -1.32 1.62 -6.98
N ASN A 19 -0.84 2.16 -8.11
CA ASN A 19 -1.65 3.06 -8.95
C ASN A 19 -2.90 2.38 -9.50
N SER A 20 -2.89 1.04 -9.55
CA SER A 20 -4.01 0.21 -10.02
C SER A 20 -4.99 -0.19 -8.91
N ALA A 21 -4.65 0.08 -7.65
CA ALA A 21 -5.45 -0.28 -6.49
C ALA A 21 -5.94 1.01 -5.83
N GLY A 22 -7.14 1.03 -5.25
CA GLY A 22 -7.71 2.23 -4.63
C GLY A 22 -6.90 2.75 -3.42
N VAL A 23 -5.76 3.38 -3.68
CA VAL A 23 -4.92 4.05 -2.66
C VAL A 23 -5.71 5.23 -2.13
N ILE A 24 -5.93 5.23 -0.82
CA ILE A 24 -6.69 6.26 -0.12
C ILE A 24 -5.78 7.44 0.20
N LYS A 25 -4.59 7.14 0.74
CA LYS A 25 -3.56 8.14 1.07
C LYS A 25 -2.17 7.51 1.10
N THR A 26 -1.15 8.36 1.02
CA THR A 26 0.23 7.96 1.31
C THR A 26 0.86 8.89 2.33
N GLU A 27 1.71 8.36 3.20
CA GLU A 27 2.32 9.10 4.29
C GLU A 27 3.72 8.59 4.61
N MET A 28 4.63 9.48 5.02
CA MET A 28 5.93 9.09 5.56
C MET A 28 5.82 9.08 7.08
N ILE A 29 5.94 7.91 7.71
CA ILE A 29 5.89 7.75 9.17
C ILE A 29 7.23 7.16 9.61
N ASP A 30 7.94 7.86 10.47
CA ASP A 30 9.28 7.49 10.97
C ASP A 30 10.30 7.16 9.84
N GLY A 31 10.19 7.86 8.71
CA GLY A 31 11.05 7.66 7.54
C GLY A 31 10.69 6.45 6.68
N ASP A 32 9.65 5.69 7.03
CA ASP A 32 9.12 4.57 6.25
C ASP A 32 7.89 5.03 5.42
N PRO A 33 7.81 4.67 4.13
CA PRO A 33 6.64 4.95 3.30
C PRO A 33 5.46 4.05 3.71
N HIS A 34 4.33 4.69 4.05
CA HIS A 34 3.07 4.04 4.38
C HIS A 34 2.07 4.31 3.26
N ILE A 35 1.53 3.24 2.68
CA ILE A 35 0.49 3.31 1.64
C ILE A 35 -0.78 2.73 2.21
N PHE A 36 -1.83 3.56 2.27
CA PHE A 36 -3.10 3.19 2.86
C PHE A 36 -4.07 2.71 1.80
N THR A 37 -4.64 1.52 2.01
CA THR A 37 -5.59 0.88 1.12
C THR A 37 -6.75 0.30 1.92
N THR A 38 -7.89 0.13 1.26
CA THR A 38 -9.03 -0.62 1.81
C THR A 38 -8.72 -2.12 1.83
N HIS A 39 -9.21 -2.86 2.82
CA HIS A 39 -9.08 -4.31 2.83
C HIS A 39 -10.10 -4.95 1.88
N GLY A 40 -9.64 -5.89 1.06
CA GLY A 40 -10.48 -6.59 0.09
C GLY A 40 -9.67 -7.36 -0.95
N ALA A 41 -10.37 -7.87 -1.99
CA ALA A 41 -9.77 -8.66 -3.06
C ALA A 41 -8.61 -7.94 -3.78
N GLU A 42 -8.69 -6.61 -3.92
CA GLU A 42 -7.64 -5.78 -4.53
C GLU A 42 -6.35 -5.79 -3.68
N THR A 43 -6.48 -5.65 -2.35
CA THR A 43 -5.36 -5.67 -1.41
C THR A 43 -4.66 -7.03 -1.39
N GLU A 44 -5.41 -8.13 -1.52
CA GLU A 44 -4.83 -9.47 -1.71
C GLU A 44 -4.09 -9.62 -3.04
N GLU A 45 -4.62 -9.00 -4.11
CA GLU A 45 -3.98 -8.99 -5.42
C GLU A 45 -2.68 -8.17 -5.41
N ILE A 46 -2.65 -7.01 -4.73
CA ILE A 46 -1.42 -6.22 -4.49
C ILE A 46 -0.36 -7.11 -3.85
N GLY A 47 -0.70 -7.80 -2.76
CA GLY A 47 0.23 -8.68 -2.06
C GLY A 47 0.78 -9.78 -2.96
N ARG A 48 -0.08 -10.41 -3.78
CA ARG A 48 0.34 -11.43 -4.76
C ARG A 48 1.27 -10.84 -5.84
N LYS A 49 0.96 -9.66 -6.38
CA LYS A 49 1.79 -9.00 -7.40
C LYS A 49 3.16 -8.61 -6.85
N LEU A 50 3.22 -8.07 -5.63
CA LEU A 50 4.47 -7.69 -4.98
C LEU A 50 5.36 -8.90 -4.67
N ASN A 51 4.78 -9.99 -4.16
CA ASN A 51 5.52 -11.22 -3.90
C ASN A 51 6.15 -11.78 -5.19
N LYS A 52 5.43 -11.74 -6.33
CA LYS A 52 5.97 -12.19 -7.64
C LYS A 52 7.19 -11.40 -8.11
N ILE A 53 7.34 -10.14 -7.71
CA ILE A 53 8.47 -9.29 -8.07
C ILE A 53 9.51 -9.16 -6.95
N GLY A 54 9.45 -10.03 -5.93
CA GLY A 54 10.46 -10.12 -4.88
C GLY A 54 10.27 -9.14 -3.72
N TYR A 55 9.03 -8.73 -3.43
CA TYR A 55 8.73 -7.86 -2.30
C TYR A 55 7.79 -8.55 -1.31
N ILE A 56 8.14 -8.48 -0.03
CA ILE A 56 7.25 -8.81 1.08
C ILE A 56 6.21 -7.71 1.18
N TYR A 57 4.96 -8.13 1.17
CA TYR A 57 3.80 -7.32 1.47
C TYR A 57 3.22 -7.71 2.83
N ARG A 58 3.10 -6.74 3.75
CA ARG A 58 2.32 -6.90 4.98
C ARG A 58 1.33 -5.75 5.09
N TRP A 59 0.06 -6.08 5.24
CA TRP A 59 -1.01 -5.13 5.49
C TRP A 59 -1.34 -5.12 6.98
N TYR A 60 -1.39 -3.91 7.56
CA TYR A 60 -1.69 -3.67 8.96
C TYR A 60 -3.00 -2.91 9.05
N TYR A 61 -3.91 -3.42 9.85
CA TYR A 61 -5.18 -2.77 10.14
C TYR A 61 -4.97 -1.51 10.99
N ASP A 62 -5.65 -0.43 10.62
CA ASP A 62 -5.58 0.86 11.33
C ASP A 62 -6.96 1.25 11.92
N PHE A 63 -7.97 1.43 11.07
CA PHE A 63 -9.32 1.80 11.51
C PHE A 63 -10.44 1.32 10.56
N VAL A 64 -11.69 1.37 11.01
CA VAL A 64 -12.88 1.12 10.17
C VAL A 64 -13.46 2.45 9.72
N ASN A 65 -13.73 2.62 8.43
CA ASN A 65 -14.68 3.63 7.96
C ASN A 65 -16.10 3.12 8.23
N GLU A 66 -16.74 3.65 9.28
CA GLU A 66 -18.08 3.19 9.71
C GLU A 66 -19.18 3.49 8.68
N GLU A 67 -19.07 4.57 7.91
CA GLU A 67 -20.05 4.93 6.88
C GLU A 67 -20.07 3.91 5.73
N GLU A 68 -18.89 3.42 5.35
CA GLU A 68 -18.72 2.49 4.23
C GLU A 68 -18.54 1.04 4.68
N SER A 69 -18.47 0.78 5.99
CA SER A 69 -18.11 -0.52 6.57
C SER A 69 -16.80 -1.11 6.00
N LEU A 70 -15.82 -0.25 5.70
CA LEU A 70 -14.53 -0.63 5.10
C LEU A 70 -13.41 -0.63 6.14
N LEU A 71 -12.60 -1.70 6.16
CA LEU A 71 -11.37 -1.72 6.95
C LEU A 71 -10.28 -0.96 6.18
N ILE A 72 -9.72 0.08 6.79
CA ILE A 72 -8.60 0.85 6.25
C ILE A 72 -7.36 0.47 7.03
N GLY A 73 -6.28 0.27 6.29
CA GLY A 73 -5.00 -0.10 6.84
C GLY A 73 -3.86 0.39 5.97
N TRP A 74 -2.65 0.21 6.46
CA TRP A 74 -1.43 0.61 5.77
C TRP A 74 -0.55 -0.60 5.47
N THR A 75 0.28 -0.46 4.45
CA THR A 75 1.11 -1.56 3.96
C THR A 75 2.58 -1.27 4.19
N LYS A 76 3.29 -2.27 4.71
CA LYS A 76 4.75 -2.29 4.75
C LYS A 76 5.26 -3.13 3.59
N ILE A 77 6.13 -2.53 2.79
CA ILE A 77 6.74 -3.16 1.62
C ILE A 77 8.24 -3.28 1.88
N ARG A 78 8.79 -4.49 1.70
CA ARG A 78 10.23 -4.74 1.87
C ARG A 78 10.74 -5.63 0.74
N LYS A 79 11.90 -5.34 0.18
CA LYS A 79 12.52 -6.22 -0.83
C LYS A 79 13.04 -7.49 -0.14
N LEU A 80 12.78 -8.65 -0.73
CA LEU A 80 13.45 -9.91 -0.37
C LEU A 80 14.90 -9.82 -0.86
N ILE A 81 15.85 -9.94 0.07
CA ILE A 81 17.30 -9.95 -0.20
C ILE A 81 17.68 -11.32 -0.77
#